data_AF-A0A090T8K4-F1
#
_entry.id   AF-A0A090T8K4-F1
#
_cell.length_a   1.000
_cell.length_b   1.000
_cell.length_c   1.000
_cell.angle_alpha   90.00
_cell.angle_beta   90.00
_cell.angle_gamma   90.00
#
_symmetry.space_group_name_H-M   'P 1'
#
loop_
_entity.id
_entity.type
_entity.pdbx_description
1 polymer ?
#
loop_
_entity_poly.entity_id
_entity_poly.type
_entity_poly.pdbx_seq_one_letter_code
_entity_poly.pdbx_strand_id
1 'polypeptide(L)'
;MSSDFIYSIQSVRFDEHYSPSNDTRLTTNFANLARGEARQENLRKAINMINNCFNSLAHWDNPNKDRYSVELDIVHVDIDVEGNGETFPTIEVLKTYIVDNHTNKRIEGIVGNNFSSYIRDYDFSVVLRNHNRDQVHFSVPDNYGELHGKMFQDFIRSSAYKENFSKPPVICLSVSDNKTYYRTSNQHPILGVEYKPMSPR
;
A
#
# COMPACT_ATOMS: atom_id res chain seq x y z
N MET A 1 -31.93 -2.13 6.80
CA MET A 1 -31.07 -1.02 6.32
C MET A 1 -29.67 -1.40 6.74
N SER A 2 -28.77 -1.64 5.80
CA SER A 2 -27.37 -1.94 6.14
C SER A 2 -26.78 -0.67 6.71
N SER A 3 -26.22 -0.72 7.93
CA SER A 3 -25.28 0.30 8.35
C SER A 3 -24.10 0.27 7.37
N ASP A 4 -23.69 1.42 6.86
CA ASP A 4 -22.44 1.53 6.11
C ASP A 4 -21.28 1.26 7.09
N PHE A 5 -20.22 0.61 6.62
CA PHE A 5 -19.02 0.43 7.43
C PHE A 5 -18.41 1.77 7.81
N ILE A 6 -17.94 1.88 9.05
CA ILE A 6 -17.26 3.09 9.51
C ILE A 6 -15.75 2.82 9.44
N TYR A 7 -15.03 3.68 8.73
CA TYR A 7 -13.59 3.57 8.57
C TYR A 7 -12.87 4.64 9.38
N SER A 8 -11.87 4.20 10.15
CA SER A 8 -10.96 5.07 10.88
C SER A 8 -9.58 5.00 10.24
N ILE A 9 -8.98 6.15 9.98
CA ILE A 9 -7.67 6.24 9.35
C ILE A 9 -6.69 6.88 10.33
N GLN A 10 -5.59 6.18 10.58
CA GLN A 10 -4.47 6.69 11.36
C GLN A 10 -3.22 6.69 10.50
N SER A 11 -2.30 7.62 10.75
CA SER A 11 -1.05 7.71 10.01
C SER A 11 0.11 7.93 10.96
N VAL A 12 1.20 7.21 10.71
CA VAL A 12 2.47 7.34 11.42
C VAL A 12 3.58 7.61 10.42
N ARG A 13 4.48 8.51 10.80
CA ARG A 13 5.64 8.83 9.97
C ARG A 13 6.59 7.65 9.89
N PHE A 14 7.01 7.29 8.67
CA PHE A 14 8.09 6.35 8.44
C PHE A 14 9.39 7.12 8.19
N ASP A 15 10.10 7.42 9.28
CA ASP A 15 11.41 8.06 9.29
C ASP A 15 12.44 7.23 10.08
N GLU A 16 13.61 7.78 10.35
CA GLU A 16 14.65 7.10 11.13
C GLU A 16 14.27 6.83 12.60
N HIS A 17 13.24 7.50 13.11
CA HIS A 17 12.72 7.35 14.45
C HIS A 17 11.51 6.43 14.51
N TYR A 18 10.95 6.01 13.37
CA TYR A 18 9.84 5.07 13.30
C TYR A 18 10.11 3.78 14.08
N SER A 19 9.21 3.47 15.02
CA SER A 19 9.21 2.22 15.75
C SER A 19 7.82 1.59 15.61
N PRO A 20 7.73 0.30 15.29
CA PRO A 20 6.44 -0.38 15.28
C PRO A 20 5.87 -0.38 16.71
N SER A 21 4.55 -0.20 16.83
CA SER A 21 3.84 -0.45 18.09
C SER A 21 3.79 -1.95 18.37
N ASN A 22 3.62 -2.33 19.64
CA ASN A 22 3.49 -3.74 20.03
C ASN A 22 2.26 -4.42 19.38
N ASP A 23 1.24 -3.64 19.02
CA ASP A 23 -0.02 -4.11 18.43
C ASP A 23 0.02 -4.09 16.89
N THR A 24 0.93 -3.33 16.26
CA THR A 24 1.18 -3.46 14.82
C THR A 24 1.71 -4.84 14.51
N ARG A 25 1.14 -5.47 13.49
CA ARG A 25 1.54 -6.79 13.03
C ARG A 25 3.06 -6.83 12.88
N LEU A 26 3.69 -7.81 13.52
CA LEU A 26 5.13 -8.02 13.44
C LEU A 26 5.63 -8.36 12.01
N THR A 27 4.74 -8.49 11.02
CA THR A 27 5.02 -9.01 9.69
C THR A 27 4.94 -7.99 8.56
N THR A 28 4.68 -6.71 8.84
CA THR A 28 4.76 -5.70 7.78
C THR A 28 6.22 -5.50 7.37
N ASN A 29 6.48 -5.31 6.08
CA ASN A 29 7.84 -5.14 5.55
C ASN A 29 8.58 -3.99 6.28
N PHE A 30 7.85 -2.97 6.72
CA PHE A 30 8.36 -1.83 7.49
C PHE A 30 8.72 -2.20 8.92
N ALA A 31 7.84 -2.95 9.60
CA ALA A 31 8.09 -3.38 10.97
C ALA A 31 9.31 -4.30 11.07
N ASN A 32 9.62 -5.09 10.03
CA ASN A 32 10.84 -5.91 9.98
C ASN A 32 12.12 -5.07 9.85
N LEU A 33 12.11 -4.00 9.03
CA LEU A 33 13.23 -3.06 8.91
C LEU A 33 13.46 -2.26 10.20
N ALA A 34 12.38 -1.99 10.93
CA ALA A 34 12.35 -1.11 12.08
C ALA A 34 12.60 -1.82 13.43
N ARG A 35 13.34 -2.94 13.46
CA ARG A 35 13.63 -3.73 14.67
C ARG A 35 15.10 -3.87 15.01
N GLY A 36 15.34 -4.22 16.28
CA GLY A 36 16.66 -4.53 16.81
C GLY A 36 17.51 -3.29 17.07
N GLU A 37 18.73 -3.52 17.57
CA GLU A 37 19.66 -2.44 17.94
C GLU A 37 20.09 -1.60 16.73
N ALA A 38 20.11 -2.19 15.52
CA ALA A 38 20.46 -1.52 14.27
C ALA A 38 19.28 -0.80 13.59
N ARG A 39 18.11 -0.68 14.24
CA ARG A 39 16.88 -0.11 13.69
C ARG A 39 17.10 1.23 12.96
N GLN A 40 17.65 2.23 13.65
CA GLN A 40 17.78 3.58 13.10
C GLN A 40 18.68 3.59 11.85
N GLU A 41 19.78 2.82 11.89
CA GLU A 41 20.70 2.70 10.76
C GLU A 41 20.04 2.00 9.55
N ASN A 42 19.25 0.95 9.80
CA ASN A 42 18.50 0.26 8.74
C ASN A 42 17.47 1.19 8.09
N LEU A 43 16.75 1.98 8.90
CA LEU A 43 15.78 2.95 8.41
C LEU A 43 16.46 4.07 7.59
N ARG A 44 17.56 4.63 8.08
CA ARG A 44 18.37 5.61 7.33
C ARG A 44 18.83 5.07 5.99
N LYS A 45 19.35 3.84 5.95
CA LYS A 45 19.76 3.18 4.70
C LYS A 45 18.60 3.03 3.72
N ALA A 46 17.44 2.58 4.21
CA ALA A 46 16.25 2.42 3.37
C ALA A 46 15.76 3.77 2.80
N ILE A 47 15.66 4.79 3.65
CA ILE A 47 15.24 6.15 3.24
C ILE A 47 16.24 6.75 2.24
N ASN A 48 17.54 6.63 2.49
CA ASN A 48 18.57 7.08 1.56
C ASN A 48 18.52 6.35 0.23
N MET A 49 18.28 5.04 0.24
CA MET A 49 18.08 4.27 -1.00
C MET A 49 16.89 4.80 -1.78
N ILE A 50 15.75 5.06 -1.13
CA ILE A 50 14.55 5.61 -1.77
C ILE A 50 14.85 7.00 -2.36
N ASN A 51 15.48 7.88 -1.60
CA ASN A 51 15.89 9.21 -2.07
C ASN A 51 16.81 9.11 -3.30
N ASN A 52 17.83 8.26 -3.24
CA ASN A 52 18.77 8.08 -4.35
C ASN A 52 18.08 7.53 -5.61
N CYS A 53 17.17 6.55 -5.46
CA CYS A 53 16.38 6.02 -6.55
C CYS A 53 15.49 7.12 -7.17
N PHE A 54 14.78 7.89 -6.35
CA PHE A 54 13.91 8.96 -6.83
C PHE A 54 14.69 10.05 -7.58
N ASN A 55 15.80 10.54 -7.01
CA ASN A 55 16.66 11.54 -7.65
C ASN A 55 17.29 11.04 -8.94
N SER A 56 17.59 9.74 -9.04
CA SER A 56 18.11 9.14 -10.28
C SER A 56 17.05 9.13 -11.40
N LEU A 57 15.76 8.99 -11.05
CA LEU A 57 14.66 9.05 -12.02
C LEU A 57 14.33 10.50 -12.41
N ALA A 58 14.28 11.42 -11.44
CA ALA A 58 14.01 12.84 -11.64
C ALA A 58 15.31 13.64 -11.87
N HIS A 59 15.96 13.41 -13.02
CA HIS A 59 17.31 13.91 -13.32
C HIS A 59 17.36 15.23 -14.12
N TRP A 60 16.25 15.62 -14.78
CA TRP A 60 16.23 16.73 -15.75
C TRP A 60 16.51 18.12 -15.15
N ASP A 61 16.26 18.31 -13.85
CA ASP A 61 16.49 19.54 -13.10
C ASP A 61 17.23 19.30 -11.77
N ASN A 62 18.05 18.24 -11.75
CA ASN A 62 18.68 17.70 -10.56
C ASN A 62 20.10 17.15 -10.85
N PRO A 63 21.06 18.03 -11.20
CA PRO A 63 22.40 17.61 -11.63
C PRO A 63 23.20 16.87 -10.55
N ASN A 64 23.00 17.22 -9.27
CA ASN A 64 23.72 16.65 -8.14
C ASN A 64 23.01 15.43 -7.50
N LYS A 65 21.79 15.10 -7.95
CA LYS A 65 20.96 13.99 -7.44
C LYS A 65 20.60 14.10 -5.96
N ASP A 66 20.52 15.31 -5.43
CA ASP A 66 20.25 15.61 -4.01
C ASP A 66 19.08 16.60 -3.81
N ARG A 67 18.41 17.01 -4.89
CA ARG A 67 17.33 18.00 -4.81
C ARG A 67 16.09 17.51 -4.07
N TYR A 68 15.76 16.22 -4.20
CA TYR A 68 14.49 15.68 -3.71
C TYR A 68 14.69 14.74 -2.53
N SER A 69 13.79 14.83 -1.55
CA SER A 69 13.60 13.80 -0.54
C SER A 69 12.21 13.20 -0.68
N VAL A 70 12.09 11.89 -0.50
CA VAL A 70 10.80 11.20 -0.46
C VAL A 70 10.50 10.89 0.99
N GLU A 71 9.35 11.37 1.45
CA GLU A 71 8.85 11.05 2.78
C GLU A 71 7.70 10.08 2.67
N LEU A 72 7.56 9.25 3.70
CA LEU A 72 6.57 8.18 3.76
C LEU A 72 5.80 8.27 5.06
N ASP A 73 4.48 8.12 4.96
CA ASP A 73 3.62 7.84 6.10
C ASP A 73 3.05 6.43 5.92
N ILE A 74 3.07 5.62 6.97
CA ILE A 74 2.31 4.38 7.06
C ILE A 74 0.90 4.76 7.48
N VAL A 75 -0.07 4.38 6.65
CA VAL A 75 -1.49 4.62 6.87
C VAL A 75 -2.12 3.31 7.31
N HIS A 76 -2.72 3.32 8.49
CA HIS A 76 -3.53 2.24 9.03
C HIS A 76 -5.00 2.54 8.83
N VAL A 77 -5.76 1.55 8.37
CA VAL A 77 -7.21 1.65 8.18
C VAL A 77 -7.87 0.58 9.04
N ASP A 78 -8.65 1.04 10.00
CA ASP A 78 -9.48 0.20 10.84
C ASP A 78 -10.94 0.32 10.40
N ILE A 79 -11.69 -0.78 10.54
CA ILE A 79 -13.11 -0.83 10.20
C ILE A 79 -13.93 -1.16 11.45
N ASP A 80 -15.02 -0.43 11.64
CA ASP A 80 -16.11 -0.80 12.53
C ASP A 80 -17.29 -1.27 11.67
N VAL A 81 -17.61 -2.55 11.82
CA VAL A 81 -18.65 -3.24 11.07
C VAL A 81 -20.00 -3.11 11.75
N GLU A 82 -20.03 -3.06 13.08
CA GLU A 82 -21.26 -3.05 13.88
C GLU A 82 -21.75 -1.63 14.20
N GLY A 83 -20.90 -0.62 14.04
CA GLY A 83 -21.15 0.78 14.39
C GLY A 83 -21.16 1.04 15.89
N ASN A 84 -20.54 0.15 16.69
CA ASN A 84 -20.54 0.21 18.15
C ASN A 84 -19.23 0.75 18.73
N GLY A 85 -18.26 1.13 17.87
CA GLY A 85 -16.93 1.60 18.24
C GLY A 85 -15.87 0.50 18.31
N GLU A 86 -16.23 -0.77 18.17
CA GLU A 86 -15.28 -1.87 18.11
C GLU A 86 -14.71 -2.01 16.69
N THR A 87 -13.42 -1.73 16.56
CA THR A 87 -12.73 -1.76 15.28
C THR A 87 -11.76 -2.92 15.16
N PHE A 88 -11.51 -3.38 13.94
CA PHE A 88 -10.36 -4.21 13.64
C PHE A 88 -9.56 -3.67 12.45
N PRO A 89 -8.24 -3.94 12.41
CA PRO A 89 -7.39 -3.44 11.35
C PRO A 89 -7.64 -4.21 10.05
N THR A 90 -7.71 -3.48 8.93
CA THR A 90 -8.05 -4.05 7.62
C THR A 90 -6.97 -3.88 6.58
N ILE A 91 -6.44 -2.66 6.46
CA ILE A 91 -5.56 -2.24 5.37
C ILE A 91 -4.41 -1.43 5.96
N GLU A 92 -3.21 -1.69 5.45
CA GLU A 92 -2.03 -0.85 5.67
C GLU A 92 -1.43 -0.46 4.31
N VAL A 93 -1.21 0.84 4.10
CA VAL A 93 -0.65 1.39 2.85
C VAL A 93 0.36 2.47 3.15
N LEU A 94 1.28 2.72 2.22
CA LEU A 94 2.09 3.93 2.28
C LEU A 94 1.42 5.10 1.56
N LYS A 95 1.51 6.26 2.18
CA LYS A 95 1.33 7.57 1.55
C LYS A 95 2.69 8.23 1.35
N THR A 96 2.91 8.78 0.16
CA THR A 96 4.20 9.39 -0.22
C THR A 96 4.08 10.91 -0.27
N TYR A 97 5.19 11.59 0.01
CA TYR A 97 5.36 13.02 -0.23
C TYR A 97 6.72 13.25 -0.86
N ILE A 98 6.80 14.25 -1.73
CA ILE A 98 8.06 14.69 -2.33
C ILE A 98 8.41 16.04 -1.71
N VAL A 99 9.58 16.15 -1.11
CA VAL A 99 10.14 17.41 -0.64
C VAL A 99 11.15 17.88 -1.67
N ASP A 100 10.89 19.04 -2.26
CA ASP A 100 11.86 19.74 -3.11
C ASP A 100 12.67 20.69 -2.24
N ASN A 101 13.92 20.32 -1.96
CA ASN A 101 14.81 21.07 -1.08
C ASN A 101 15.21 22.43 -1.67
N HIS A 102 15.12 22.62 -3.00
CA HIS A 102 15.45 23.90 -3.64
C HIS A 102 14.33 24.92 -3.49
N THR A 103 13.08 24.47 -3.64
CA THR A 103 11.91 25.37 -3.54
C THR A 103 11.26 25.34 -2.16
N ASN A 104 11.74 24.47 -1.26
CA ASN A 104 11.19 24.21 0.06
C ASN A 104 9.70 23.85 0.03
N LYS A 105 9.29 23.10 -1.00
CA LYS A 105 7.91 22.67 -1.20
C LYS A 105 7.74 21.21 -0.83
N ARG A 106 6.69 20.91 -0.09
CA ARG A 106 6.21 19.55 0.19
C ARG A 106 5.02 19.25 -0.71
N ILE A 107 5.19 18.29 -1.61
CA ILE A 107 4.23 17.93 -2.65
C ILE A 107 3.58 16.61 -2.26
N GLU A 108 2.25 16.57 -2.24
CA GLU A 108 1.50 15.35 -1.97
C GLU A 108 1.69 14.32 -3.11
N GLY A 109 2.19 13.14 -2.75
CA GLY A 109 2.40 12.02 -3.64
C GLY A 109 1.14 11.17 -3.84
N ILE A 110 1.33 9.86 -3.98
CA ILE A 110 0.27 8.85 -4.11
C ILE A 110 0.15 8.01 -2.84
N VAL A 111 -1.02 7.37 -2.67
CA VAL A 111 -1.29 6.37 -1.63
C VAL A 111 -1.37 4.97 -2.25
N GLY A 112 -1.09 3.92 -1.49
CA GLY A 112 -1.24 2.53 -1.93
C GLY A 112 0.08 1.79 -2.18
N ASN A 113 1.22 2.48 -2.11
CA ASN A 113 2.51 1.82 -2.27
C ASN A 113 2.71 0.76 -1.16
N ASN A 114 3.15 -0.44 -1.53
CA ASN A 114 3.37 -1.57 -0.61
C ASN A 114 2.11 -1.94 0.21
N PHE A 115 0.99 -2.12 -0.50
CA PHE A 115 -0.29 -2.52 0.07
C PHE A 115 -0.23 -3.87 0.83
N SER A 116 -0.56 -3.84 2.11
CA SER A 116 -0.78 -4.99 2.97
C SER A 116 -2.21 -5.00 3.51
N SER A 117 -2.79 -6.18 3.72
CA SER A 117 -4.15 -6.28 4.26
C SER A 117 -4.31 -7.50 5.16
N TYR A 118 -4.93 -7.27 6.32
CA TYR A 118 -5.31 -8.30 7.29
C TYR A 118 -6.32 -9.28 6.71
N ILE A 119 -7.24 -8.79 5.86
CA ILE A 119 -8.25 -9.62 5.20
C ILE A 119 -7.58 -10.50 4.13
N ARG A 120 -6.59 -9.96 3.40
CA ARG A 120 -5.77 -10.78 2.49
C ARG A 120 -5.06 -11.91 3.26
N ASP A 121 -4.55 -11.63 4.45
CA ASP A 121 -3.90 -12.67 5.27
C ASP A 121 -4.88 -13.72 5.78
N TYR A 122 -6.14 -13.35 6.01
CA TYR A 122 -7.22 -14.30 6.27
C TYR A 122 -7.45 -15.20 5.05
N ASP A 123 -7.49 -14.65 3.84
CA ASP A 123 -7.58 -15.44 2.60
C ASP A 123 -6.43 -16.47 2.55
N PHE A 124 -5.17 -16.05 2.71
CA PHE A 124 -4.01 -16.96 2.66
C PHE A 124 -3.94 -17.96 3.82
N SER A 125 -4.05 -17.48 5.06
CA SER A 125 -3.68 -18.24 6.26
C SER A 125 -4.81 -19.15 6.76
N VAL A 126 -6.05 -18.78 6.44
CA VAL A 126 -7.26 -19.47 6.90
C VAL A 126 -7.99 -20.10 5.72
N VAL A 127 -8.46 -19.30 4.76
CA VAL A 127 -9.34 -19.79 3.68
C VAL A 127 -8.61 -20.79 2.79
N LEU A 128 -7.46 -20.41 2.23
CA LEU A 128 -6.67 -21.26 1.34
C LEU A 128 -6.17 -22.51 2.07
N ARG A 129 -5.70 -22.36 3.31
CA ARG A 129 -5.22 -23.45 4.13
C ARG A 129 -6.33 -24.46 4.45
N ASN A 130 -7.52 -23.99 4.82
CA ASN A 130 -8.63 -24.87 5.16
C ASN A 130 -9.18 -25.59 3.93
N HIS A 131 -9.27 -24.91 2.79
CA HIS A 131 -9.70 -25.51 1.52
C HIS A 131 -8.83 -26.69 1.10
N ASN A 132 -7.52 -26.61 1.34
CA ASN A 132 -6.55 -27.62 0.92
C ASN A 132 -6.23 -28.69 1.97
N ARG A 133 -6.78 -28.63 3.20
CA ARG A 133 -6.34 -29.47 4.33
C ARG A 133 -6.39 -30.97 4.06
N ASP A 134 -7.40 -31.43 3.33
CA ASP A 134 -7.66 -32.85 3.05
C ASP A 134 -7.66 -33.15 1.54
N GLN A 135 -7.09 -32.27 0.72
CA GLN A 135 -7.01 -32.46 -0.73
C GLN A 135 -5.68 -33.07 -1.15
N VAL A 136 -5.73 -34.01 -2.10
CA VAL A 136 -4.54 -34.65 -2.69
C VAL A 136 -3.76 -33.68 -3.57
N HIS A 137 -4.45 -32.72 -4.19
CA HIS A 137 -3.86 -31.72 -5.07
C HIS A 137 -4.22 -30.32 -4.60
N PHE A 138 -3.27 -29.39 -4.74
CA PHE A 138 -3.50 -27.99 -4.44
C PHE A 138 -4.54 -27.41 -5.39
N SER A 139 -5.51 -26.69 -4.83
CA SER A 139 -6.46 -25.89 -5.58
C SER A 139 -6.76 -24.57 -4.85
N VAL A 140 -7.30 -23.61 -5.58
CA VAL A 140 -7.68 -22.30 -5.05
C VAL A 140 -9.21 -22.26 -4.98
N PRO A 141 -9.82 -21.81 -3.85
CA PRO A 141 -11.26 -21.61 -3.75
C PRO A 141 -11.78 -20.64 -4.82
N ASP A 142 -12.99 -20.86 -5.34
CA ASP A 142 -13.58 -19.99 -6.37
C ASP A 142 -13.74 -18.54 -5.91
N ASN A 143 -13.98 -18.32 -4.62
CA ASN A 143 -14.15 -17.01 -4.00
C ASN A 143 -12.88 -16.43 -3.36
N TYR A 144 -11.70 -16.97 -3.70
CA TYR A 144 -10.44 -16.57 -3.09
C TYR A 144 -10.13 -15.09 -3.32
N GLY A 145 -9.94 -14.34 -2.23
CA GLY A 145 -9.68 -12.89 -2.29
C GLY A 145 -10.91 -12.03 -2.58
N GLU A 146 -12.10 -12.62 -2.73
CA GLU A 146 -13.34 -11.88 -3.00
C GLU A 146 -13.70 -10.94 -1.84
N LEU A 147 -13.58 -11.41 -0.59
CA LEU A 147 -13.85 -10.61 0.60
C LEU A 147 -12.91 -9.40 0.67
N HIS A 148 -11.61 -9.65 0.55
CA HIS A 148 -10.59 -8.60 0.53
C HIS A 148 -10.86 -7.58 -0.60
N GLY A 149 -11.16 -8.06 -1.80
CA GLY A 149 -11.47 -7.21 -2.95
C GLY A 149 -12.71 -6.33 -2.73
N LYS A 150 -13.78 -6.89 -2.17
CA LYS A 150 -15.01 -6.14 -1.85
C LYS A 150 -14.77 -5.10 -0.76
N MET A 151 -14.07 -5.46 0.31
CA MET A 151 -13.76 -4.53 1.40
C MET A 151 -12.86 -3.37 0.93
N PHE A 152 -11.87 -3.64 0.08
CA PHE A 152 -11.05 -2.58 -0.50
C PHE A 152 -11.87 -1.67 -1.42
N GLN A 153 -12.77 -2.22 -2.24
CA GLN A 153 -13.66 -1.44 -3.10
C GLN A 153 -14.64 -0.56 -2.32
N ASP A 154 -15.11 -1.04 -1.18
CA ASP A 154 -15.97 -0.27 -0.28
C ASP A 154 -15.19 0.89 0.36
N PHE A 155 -14.01 0.59 0.91
CA PHE A 155 -13.11 1.59 1.50
C PHE A 155 -12.80 2.75 0.54
N ILE A 156 -12.40 2.47 -0.71
CA ILE A 156 -12.09 3.55 -1.68
C ILE A 156 -13.30 4.40 -2.08
N ARG A 157 -14.53 3.92 -1.84
CA ARG A 157 -15.77 4.65 -2.11
C ARG A 157 -16.29 5.42 -0.89
N SER A 158 -15.82 5.08 0.31
CA SER A 158 -16.18 5.70 1.59
C SER A 158 -15.88 7.20 1.63
N SER A 159 -16.55 7.92 2.54
CA SER A 159 -16.23 9.32 2.87
C SER A 159 -14.82 9.42 3.47
N ALA A 160 -14.46 8.50 4.36
CA ALA A 160 -13.15 8.48 5.01
C ALA A 160 -12.00 8.50 4.00
N TYR A 161 -12.08 7.72 2.92
CA TYR A 161 -11.07 7.76 1.86
C TYR A 161 -11.03 9.13 1.16
N LYS A 162 -12.19 9.66 0.76
CA LYS A 162 -12.31 10.94 0.03
C LYS A 162 -11.85 12.14 0.86
N GLU A 163 -12.04 12.08 2.17
CA GLU A 163 -11.61 13.12 3.11
C GLU A 163 -10.09 13.11 3.36
N ASN A 164 -9.43 11.95 3.25
CA ASN A 164 -8.02 11.78 3.56
C ASN A 164 -7.08 11.71 2.34
N PHE A 165 -7.61 11.38 1.15
CA PHE A 165 -6.82 11.18 -0.07
C PHE A 165 -7.45 11.86 -1.28
N SER A 166 -6.63 12.66 -1.97
CA SER A 166 -7.01 13.38 -3.19
C SER A 166 -6.88 12.56 -4.47
N LYS A 167 -6.19 11.41 -4.43
CA LYS A 167 -5.85 10.57 -5.59
C LYS A 167 -6.32 9.13 -5.40
N PRO A 168 -6.60 8.40 -6.50
CA PRO A 168 -6.81 6.96 -6.44
C PRO A 168 -5.57 6.22 -5.88
N PRO A 169 -5.75 5.06 -5.24
CA PRO A 169 -4.63 4.30 -4.73
C PRO A 169 -3.91 3.60 -5.89
N VAL A 170 -2.60 3.47 -5.77
CA VAL A 170 -1.75 2.74 -6.73
C VAL A 170 -1.25 1.47 -6.05
N ILE A 171 -1.45 0.32 -6.68
CA ILE A 171 -1.01 -0.98 -6.17
C ILE A 171 -0.01 -1.58 -7.16
N CYS A 172 1.14 -2.01 -6.65
CA CYS A 172 2.10 -2.77 -7.43
C CYS A 172 1.66 -4.24 -7.52
N LEU A 173 1.36 -4.71 -8.71
CA LEU A 173 1.02 -6.10 -8.98
C LEU A 173 2.10 -6.73 -9.86
N SER A 174 2.59 -7.90 -9.48
CA SER A 174 3.24 -8.80 -10.43
C SER A 174 2.17 -9.26 -11.42
N VAL A 175 2.43 -9.12 -12.72
CA VAL A 175 1.44 -9.41 -13.78
C VAL A 175 0.96 -10.86 -13.64
N SER A 176 -0.35 -11.01 -13.46
CA SER A 176 -1.03 -12.31 -13.41
C SER A 176 -1.38 -12.76 -14.83
N ASP A 177 -1.24 -14.05 -15.07
CA ASP A 177 -1.66 -14.79 -16.27
C ASP A 177 -3.18 -14.88 -16.46
N ASN A 178 -3.98 -14.52 -15.45
CA ASN A 178 -5.43 -14.65 -15.48
C ASN A 178 -6.15 -13.59 -16.32
N LYS A 179 -5.45 -12.56 -16.81
CA LYS A 179 -6.03 -11.49 -17.63
C LYS A 179 -5.15 -11.16 -18.82
N THR A 180 -5.80 -10.96 -19.97
CA THR A 180 -5.13 -10.36 -21.13
C THR A 180 -5.10 -8.84 -20.95
N TYR A 181 -3.92 -8.24 -21.12
CA TYR A 181 -3.71 -6.80 -21.03
C TYR A 181 -3.31 -6.24 -22.40
N TYR A 182 -3.94 -5.13 -22.80
CA TYR A 182 -3.65 -4.47 -24.06
C TYR A 182 -2.84 -3.20 -23.82
N ARG A 183 -1.74 -3.08 -24.57
CA ARG A 183 -0.93 -1.87 -24.63
C ARG A 183 -1.76 -0.71 -25.16
N THR A 184 -1.68 0.44 -24.50
CA THR A 184 -2.27 1.70 -24.97
C THR A 184 -1.23 2.54 -25.71
N SER A 185 -1.65 3.68 -26.25
CA SER A 185 -0.74 4.68 -26.83
C SER A 185 -0.04 5.55 -25.78
N ASN A 186 -0.45 5.47 -24.50
CA ASN A 186 0.12 6.28 -23.44
C ASN A 186 1.47 5.69 -23.00
N GLN A 187 2.51 6.54 -22.96
CA GLN A 187 3.86 6.17 -22.54
C GLN A 187 4.43 7.26 -21.63
N HIS A 188 4.67 6.91 -20.37
CA HIS A 188 5.32 7.77 -19.40
C HIS A 188 6.84 7.65 -19.54
N PRO A 189 7.60 8.76 -19.49
CA PRO A 189 9.07 8.74 -19.66
C PRO A 189 9.79 7.88 -18.60
N ILE A 190 9.19 7.73 -17.41
CA ILE A 190 9.75 6.92 -16.31
C ILE A 190 9.01 5.59 -16.11
N LEU A 191 7.68 5.58 -16.21
CA LEU A 191 6.87 4.40 -15.83
C LEU A 191 6.68 3.44 -17.02
N GLY A 192 7.12 3.84 -18.20
CA GLY A 192 6.98 3.07 -19.42
C GLY A 192 5.56 3.13 -19.98
N VAL A 193 5.15 2.03 -20.60
CA VAL A 193 3.91 1.94 -21.38
C VAL A 193 2.73 1.58 -20.49
N GLU A 194 1.60 2.27 -20.66
CA GLU A 194 0.36 1.94 -19.98
C GLU A 194 -0.34 0.74 -20.65
N TYR A 195 -0.85 -0.17 -19.82
CA TYR A 195 -1.65 -1.32 -20.22
C TYR A 195 -3.03 -1.29 -19.55
N LYS A 196 -4.06 -1.75 -20.26
CA LYS A 196 -5.41 -1.92 -19.71
C LYS A 196 -5.84 -3.38 -19.75
N PRO A 197 -6.42 -3.93 -18.67
CA PRO A 197 -6.98 -5.27 -18.69
C PRO A 197 -8.17 -5.32 -19.65
N MET A 198 -8.38 -6.47 -20.29
CA MET A 198 -9.63 -6.76 -20.98
C MET A 198 -10.77 -6.75 -19.94
N SER A 199 -11.61 -5.71 -19.95
CA SER A 199 -12.84 -5.71 -19.15
C SER A 199 -13.77 -6.79 -19.71
N PRO A 200 -14.39 -7.64 -18.86
CA PRO A 200 -15.55 -8.40 -19.31
C PRO A 200 -16.59 -7.38 -19.81
N ARG A 201 -17.18 -7.67 -20.97
CA ARG A 201 -18.38 -6.96 -21.43
C ARG A 201 -19.53 -7.19 -20.46
#